data_AF-A0A1V3R1L2-F1
#
_entry.id   AF-A0A1V3R1L2-F1
#
_cell.length_a   1.000
_cell.length_b   1.000
_cell.length_c   1.000
_cell.angle_alpha   90.00
_cell.angle_beta   90.00
_cell.angle_gamma   90.00
#
_symmetry.space_group_name_H-M   'P 1'
#
loop_
_entity.id
_entity.type
_entity.pdbx_description
1 polymer ?
#
loop_
_entity_poly.entity_id
_entity_poly.type
_entity_poly.pdbx_seq_one_letter_code
_entity_poly.pdbx_strand_id
1 'polypeptide(L)'
;MRVESTQASYVPHEIHSEFRTLSFERWWSEEIVISDSLRHQWTRKDLVAFAADQDGGSHVDPRIDQKYYQLAYQNSIGWKFFQGGESHGRDMDNPVPVSLWQIGIEFLKSLELSRRKNPTLI
;
A
#
# COMPACT_ATOMS: atom_id res chain seq x y z
N MET A 1 11.17 2.83 -2.27
CA MET A 1 11.90 1.55 -2.42
C MET A 1 13.30 1.74 -1.85
N ARG A 2 13.80 0.76 -1.12
CA ARG A 2 15.18 0.72 -0.63
C ARG A 2 15.84 -0.53 -1.21
N VAL A 3 17.06 -0.38 -1.72
CA VAL A 3 17.83 -1.49 -2.30
C VAL A 3 19.13 -1.59 -1.52
N GLU A 4 19.38 -2.76 -0.95
CA GLU A 4 20.64 -3.13 -0.32
C GLU A 4 21.35 -4.18 -1.17
N SER A 5 22.60 -4.50 -0.83
CA SER A 5 23.46 -5.39 -1.61
C SER A 5 23.00 -6.86 -1.67
N THR A 6 21.77 -7.19 -1.30
CA THR A 6 21.21 -8.55 -1.40
C THR A 6 19.69 -8.59 -1.56
N GLN A 7 18.99 -7.48 -1.25
CA GLN A 7 17.51 -7.43 -1.21
C GLN A 7 17.02 -6.02 -1.59
N ALA A 8 15.83 -5.95 -2.18
CA ALA A 8 15.09 -4.71 -2.33
C ALA A 8 13.73 -4.80 -1.64
N SER A 9 13.37 -3.75 -0.91
CA SER A 9 12.12 -3.69 -0.15
C SER A 9 11.33 -2.42 -0.46
N TYR A 10 10.01 -2.54 -0.30
CA TYR A 10 9.14 -1.37 -0.22
C TYR A 10 9.45 -0.65 1.10
N VAL A 11 9.48 0.69 1.03
CA VAL A 11 9.56 1.56 2.21
C VAL A 11 8.44 2.60 2.07
N PRO A 12 7.83 3.04 3.18
CA PRO A 12 6.83 4.09 3.10
C PRO A 12 7.42 5.33 2.44
N HIS A 13 6.53 6.10 1.85
CA HIS A 13 6.91 7.37 1.29
C HIS A 13 7.13 8.36 2.44
N GLU A 14 8.34 8.90 2.55
CA GLU A 14 8.61 9.99 3.49
C GLU A 14 7.75 11.19 3.09
N ILE A 15 6.81 11.58 3.95
CA ILE A 15 5.87 12.63 3.58
C ILE A 15 6.47 14.01 3.84
N HIS A 16 7.23 14.46 2.84
CA HIS A 16 7.88 15.77 2.80
C HIS A 16 6.91 16.85 2.30
N SER A 17 6.53 17.75 3.21
CA SER A 17 5.88 19.08 3.08
C SER A 17 4.67 19.32 2.16
N GLU A 18 4.48 18.61 1.05
CA GLU A 18 3.38 18.86 0.09
C GLU A 18 2.30 17.78 0.21
N PHE A 19 1.20 18.10 0.90
CA PHE A 19 0.08 17.20 1.12
C PHE A 19 -1.17 17.71 0.42
N ARG A 20 -1.82 16.87 -0.40
CA ARG A 20 -3.16 17.15 -0.91
C ARG A 20 -4.20 16.64 0.08
N THR A 21 -5.05 17.52 0.58
CA THR A 21 -6.22 17.11 1.39
C THR A 21 -7.36 16.66 0.49
N LEU A 22 -8.00 15.54 0.85
CA LEU A 22 -9.14 14.96 0.15
C LEU A 22 -10.31 14.79 1.14
N SER A 23 -11.53 14.62 0.62
CA SER A 23 -12.61 14.06 1.43
C SER A 23 -12.26 12.63 1.85
N PHE A 24 -12.81 12.18 2.98
CA PHE A 24 -12.60 10.81 3.44
C PHE A 24 -12.98 9.79 2.36
N GLU A 25 -14.15 9.94 1.74
CA GLU A 25 -14.61 9.00 0.71
C GLU A 25 -13.63 8.89 -0.46
N ARG A 26 -13.16 10.04 -0.96
CA ARG A 26 -12.22 10.05 -2.08
C ARG A 26 -10.87 9.44 -1.70
N TRP A 27 -10.34 9.81 -0.53
CA TRP A 27 -9.08 9.24 -0.03
C TRP A 27 -9.16 7.73 0.21
N TRP A 28 -10.29 7.26 0.74
CA TRP A 28 -10.50 5.89 1.20
C TRP A 28 -10.89 4.93 0.07
N SER A 29 -11.92 5.27 -0.72
CA SER A 29 -12.61 4.37 -1.64
C SER A 29 -12.34 4.65 -3.12
N GLU A 30 -11.87 5.85 -3.49
CA GLU A 30 -11.80 6.25 -4.90
C GLU A 30 -10.37 6.37 -5.44
N GLU A 31 -9.42 6.82 -4.62
CA GLU A 31 -8.05 6.99 -5.06
C GLU A 31 -7.32 5.65 -5.19
N ILE A 32 -6.81 5.39 -6.39
CA ILE A 32 -5.99 4.22 -6.68
C ILE A 32 -4.57 4.46 -6.14
N VAL A 33 -4.14 3.61 -5.21
CA VAL A 33 -2.81 3.66 -4.58
C VAL A 33 -1.83 2.65 -5.15
N ILE A 34 -2.31 1.57 -5.78
CA ILE A 34 -1.50 0.61 -6.53
C ILE A 34 -2.22 0.27 -7.83
N SER A 35 -1.48 0.33 -8.93
CA SER A 35 -1.86 -0.31 -10.20
C SER A 35 -0.81 -1.37 -10.51
N ASP A 36 -1.24 -2.62 -10.66
CA ASP A 36 -0.33 -3.74 -10.92
C ASP A 36 -0.17 -4.01 -12.43
N SER A 37 0.74 -4.92 -12.79
CA SER A 37 1.00 -5.30 -14.19
C SER A 37 -0.15 -6.09 -14.85
N LEU A 38 -1.04 -6.66 -14.04
CA LEU A 38 -2.26 -7.34 -14.48
C LEU A 38 -3.45 -6.37 -14.63
N ARG A 39 -3.20 -5.07 -14.50
CA ARG A 39 -4.20 -3.97 -14.55
C ARG A 39 -5.19 -3.98 -13.39
N HIS A 40 -4.88 -4.67 -12.31
CA HIS A 40 -5.61 -4.52 -11.08
C HIS A 40 -5.32 -3.16 -10.46
N GLN A 41 -6.38 -2.53 -9.97
CA GLN A 41 -6.31 -1.28 -9.22
C GLN A 41 -6.70 -1.54 -7.78
N TRP A 42 -5.99 -0.90 -6.86
CA TRP A 42 -6.20 -1.03 -5.43
C TRP A 42 -6.39 0.33 -4.79
N THR A 43 -7.47 0.47 -4.04
CA THR A 43 -7.73 1.60 -3.15
C THR A 43 -7.20 1.30 -1.74
N ARG A 44 -7.22 2.30 -0.85
CA ARG A 44 -6.88 2.08 0.56
C ARG A 44 -7.87 1.14 1.23
N LYS A 45 -9.17 1.31 0.91
CA LYS A 45 -10.24 0.43 1.36
C LYS A 45 -9.98 -1.01 0.95
N ASP A 46 -9.61 -1.26 -0.31
CA ASP A 46 -9.34 -2.63 -0.79
C ASP A 46 -8.20 -3.28 0.00
N LEU A 47 -7.09 -2.57 0.19
CA LEU A 47 -5.92 -3.10 0.90
C LEU A 47 -6.21 -3.39 2.38
N VAL A 48 -6.97 -2.51 3.05
CA VAL A 48 -7.32 -2.69 4.47
C VAL A 48 -8.40 -3.77 4.65
N ALA A 49 -9.46 -3.76 3.85
CA ALA A 49 -10.50 -4.79 3.89
C ALA A 49 -9.88 -6.16 3.66
N PHE A 50 -8.98 -6.25 2.67
CA PHE A 50 -8.22 -7.45 2.41
C PHE A 50 -7.44 -7.93 3.64
N ALA A 51 -6.64 -7.05 4.25
CA ALA A 51 -5.82 -7.42 5.40
C ALA A 51 -6.67 -7.85 6.60
N ALA A 52 -7.82 -7.20 6.80
CA ALA A 52 -8.76 -7.51 7.87
C ALA A 52 -9.48 -8.85 7.66
N ASP A 53 -9.85 -9.18 6.41
CA ASP A 53 -10.60 -10.40 6.08
C ASP A 53 -9.73 -11.67 6.23
N GLN A 54 -8.42 -11.58 6.02
CA GLN A 54 -7.50 -12.72 6.17
C GLN A 54 -7.07 -13.00 7.62
N ASP A 55 -7.05 -11.99 8.48
CA ASP A 55 -6.66 -12.13 9.90
C ASP A 55 -7.85 -12.45 10.84
N GLY A 56 -9.09 -12.49 10.31
CA GLY A 56 -10.34 -12.61 11.09
C GLY A 56 -11.03 -13.98 11.12
N GLY A 57 -10.58 -14.96 10.33
CA GLY A 57 -10.97 -16.38 10.47
C GLY A 57 -12.42 -16.78 10.18
N SER A 58 -13.29 -15.96 9.57
CA SER A 58 -14.72 -16.35 9.40
C SER A 58 -15.40 -16.04 8.06
N HIS A 59 -14.78 -15.36 7.09
CA HIS A 59 -15.35 -15.30 5.75
C HIS A 59 -14.29 -14.93 4.71
N VAL A 60 -13.98 -15.88 3.83
CA VAL A 60 -13.04 -15.71 2.72
C VAL A 60 -13.88 -15.47 1.46
N ASP A 61 -13.88 -14.25 0.89
CA ASP A 61 -14.44 -14.04 -0.47
C ASP A 61 -13.45 -14.62 -1.49
N PRO A 62 -13.80 -15.71 -2.19
CA PRO A 62 -12.87 -16.41 -3.08
C PRO A 62 -12.37 -15.56 -4.26
N ARG A 63 -13.07 -14.46 -4.59
CA ARG A 63 -12.70 -13.57 -5.71
C ARG A 63 -11.67 -12.53 -5.31
N ILE A 64 -11.65 -12.15 -4.03
CA ILE A 64 -10.66 -11.24 -3.46
C ILE A 64 -9.31 -11.96 -3.29
N ASP A 65 -9.35 -13.27 -3.02
CA ASP A 65 -8.17 -14.10 -2.81
C ASP A 65 -7.20 -14.12 -3.99
N GLN A 66 -7.68 -14.31 -5.23
CA GLN A 66 -6.78 -14.48 -6.37
C GLN A 66 -6.03 -13.19 -6.70
N LYS A 67 -6.76 -12.06 -6.74
CA LYS A 67 -6.21 -10.74 -7.03
C LYS A 67 -5.15 -10.37 -6.00
N TYR A 68 -5.42 -10.65 -4.72
CA TYR A 68 -4.43 -10.43 -3.66
C TYR A 68 -3.27 -11.40 -3.74
N TYR A 69 -3.54 -12.70 -3.91
CA TYR A 69 -2.48 -13.70 -3.96
C TYR A 69 -1.47 -13.34 -5.05
N GLN A 70 -1.97 -12.83 -6.17
CA GLN A 70 -1.15 -12.27 -7.25
C GLN A 70 -0.29 -11.09 -6.77
N LEU A 71 -0.88 -10.13 -6.05
CA LEU A 71 -0.15 -8.96 -5.52
C LEU A 71 0.89 -9.34 -4.45
N ALA A 72 0.50 -10.16 -3.48
CA ALA A 72 1.26 -10.45 -2.28
C ALA A 72 2.31 -11.54 -2.46
N TYR A 73 2.05 -12.52 -3.34
CA TYR A 73 2.86 -13.73 -3.46
C TYR A 73 3.33 -14.03 -4.88
N GLN A 74 2.79 -13.37 -5.92
CA GLN A 74 3.21 -13.58 -7.31
C GLN A 74 3.81 -12.32 -7.96
N ASN A 75 4.17 -11.32 -7.16
CA ASN A 75 4.78 -10.08 -7.63
C ASN A 75 3.98 -9.44 -8.79
N SER A 76 2.64 -9.43 -8.70
CA SER A 76 1.82 -8.89 -9.81
C SER A 76 2.07 -7.39 -10.05
N ILE A 77 2.66 -6.67 -9.09
CA ILE A 77 3.15 -5.30 -9.29
C ILE A 77 4.19 -5.23 -10.43
N GLY A 78 4.85 -6.34 -10.74
CA GLY A 78 5.73 -6.51 -11.90
C GLY A 78 7.09 -5.86 -11.75
N TRP A 79 7.42 -5.34 -10.57
CA TRP A 79 8.70 -4.70 -10.32
C TRP A 79 9.76 -5.76 -10.03
N LYS A 80 10.92 -5.59 -10.64
CA LYS A 80 12.09 -6.44 -10.45
C LYS A 80 13.28 -5.56 -10.07
N PHE A 81 14.14 -6.05 -9.20
CA PHE A 81 15.42 -5.40 -8.90
C PHE A 81 16.58 -6.25 -9.46
N PHE A 82 17.63 -5.57 -9.87
CA PHE A 82 18.81 -6.19 -10.47
C PHE A 82 20.01 -5.93 -9.58
N GLN A 83 20.78 -6.99 -9.31
CA GLN A 83 22.02 -6.89 -8.59
C GLN A 83 23.19 -7.34 -9.47
N GLY A 84 24.23 -6.51 -9.57
CA GLY A 84 25.57 -6.85 -10.09
C GLY A 84 25.66 -7.94 -11.17
N GLY A 85 25.36 -7.61 -12.42
CA GLY A 85 25.58 -8.50 -13.57
C GLY A 85 24.53 -9.62 -13.75
N GLU A 86 23.50 -9.70 -12.90
CA GLU A 86 22.40 -10.63 -13.09
C GLU A 86 21.62 -10.31 -14.37
N SER A 87 21.45 -11.32 -15.22
CA SER A 87 20.67 -11.25 -16.46
C SER A 87 19.15 -11.32 -16.20
N HIS A 88 18.76 -11.76 -15.01
CA HIS A 88 17.38 -11.92 -14.58
C HIS A 88 17.17 -11.16 -13.27
N GLY A 89 16.27 -10.19 -13.29
CA GLY A 89 15.92 -9.41 -12.10
C GLY A 89 15.10 -10.25 -11.12
N ARG A 90 15.37 -10.06 -9.84
CA ARG A 90 14.65 -10.69 -8.74
C ARG A 90 13.34 -9.95 -8.48
N ASP A 91 12.31 -10.71 -8.13
CA ASP A 91 11.02 -10.15 -7.78
C ASP A 91 11.11 -9.34 -6.48
N MET A 92 10.31 -8.27 -6.38
CA MET A 92 10.22 -7.50 -5.16
C MET A 92 9.32 -8.19 -4.12
N ASP A 93 9.55 -7.86 -2.85
CA ASP A 93 8.77 -8.37 -1.72
C ASP A 93 7.30 -7.90 -1.76
N ASN A 94 6.45 -8.48 -0.92
CA ASN A 94 5.04 -8.11 -0.82
C ASN A 94 4.86 -6.59 -0.51
N PRO A 95 4.19 -5.81 -1.37
CA PRO A 95 3.99 -4.37 -1.13
C PRO A 95 2.96 -4.08 -0.05
N VAL A 96 2.07 -5.02 0.27
CA VAL A 96 0.87 -4.79 1.10
C VAL A 96 1.20 -4.30 2.51
N PRO A 97 2.13 -4.91 3.28
CA PRO A 97 2.42 -4.44 4.64
C PRO A 97 2.88 -2.98 4.69
N VAL A 98 3.71 -2.58 3.72
CA VAL A 98 4.23 -1.21 3.63
C VAL A 98 3.14 -0.24 3.21
N SER A 99 2.24 -0.66 2.31
CA SER A 99 1.07 0.15 1.95
C SER A 99 0.12 0.36 3.14
N LEU A 100 -0.13 -0.65 3.96
CA LEU A 100 -0.90 -0.50 5.20
C LEU A 100 -0.24 0.48 6.16
N TRP A 101 1.09 0.40 6.31
CA TRP A 101 1.83 1.35 7.13
C TRP A 101 1.71 2.78 6.61
N GLN A 102 1.87 2.98 5.29
CA GLN A 102 1.68 4.27 4.64
C GLN A 102 0.28 4.85 4.88
N ILE A 103 -0.78 4.03 4.78
CA ILE A 103 -2.16 4.44 5.08
C ILE A 103 -2.30 4.92 6.52
N GLY A 104 -1.69 4.23 7.48
CA GLY A 104 -1.66 4.64 8.88
C GLY A 104 -0.98 6.00 9.09
N ILE A 105 0.16 6.24 8.44
CA ILE A 105 0.86 7.53 8.50
C ILE A 105 0.00 8.66 7.91
N GLU A 106 -0.63 8.43 6.76
CA GLU A 106 -1.52 9.41 6.12
C GLU A 106 -2.71 9.77 7.00
N PHE A 107 -3.30 8.77 7.68
CA PHE A 107 -4.39 8.99 8.62
C PHE A 107 -3.95 9.85 9.82
N LEU A 108 -2.85 9.47 10.48
CA LEU A 108 -2.30 10.24 11.61
C LEU A 108 -1.97 11.68 11.20
N LYS A 109 -1.42 11.88 10.00
CA LYS A 109 -1.13 13.21 9.48
C LYS A 109 -2.39 14.02 9.23
N SER A 110 -3.44 13.39 8.75
CA SER A 110 -4.75 14.04 8.55
C SER A 110 -5.34 14.52 9.87
N LEU A 111 -5.21 13.74 10.94
CA LEU A 111 -5.62 14.15 12.29
C LEU A 111 -4.78 15.32 12.81
N GLU A 112 -3.46 15.27 12.63
CA GLU A 112 -2.57 16.36 13.03
C GLU A 112 -2.93 17.68 12.32
N LEU A 113 -3.18 17.61 11.00
CA LEU A 113 -3.58 18.77 10.20
C LEU A 113 -4.97 19.30 10.62
N SER A 114 -5.92 18.41 10.90
CA SER A 114 -7.25 18.79 11.40
C SER A 114 -7.13 19.55 12.73
N ARG A 115 -6.32 19.03 13.67
CA ARG A 115 -6.06 19.68 14.96
C ARG A 115 -5.39 21.05 14.82
N ARG A 116 -4.42 21.18 13.91
CA ARG A 116 -3.77 22.49 13.65
C ARG A 116 -4.76 23.52 13.09
N LYS A 117 -5.72 23.09 12.27
CA LYS A 117 -6.78 23.96 11.74
C LYS A 117 -7.84 24.32 12.78
N ASN A 118 -8.17 23.38 13.68
CA ASN A 118 -9.21 23.53 14.71
C ASN A 118 -8.68 23.06 16.09
N PRO A 119 -7.96 23.92 16.84
CA PRO A 119 -7.28 23.52 18.09
C PRO A 119 -8.22 23.18 19.25
N THR A 120 -9.52 23.43 19.13
CA THR A 120 -10.53 23.26 20.20
C THR A 120 -11.33 21.95 20.14
N LEU A 121 -11.07 21.06 19.18
CA LEU A 121 -11.76 19.76 19.07
C LEU A 121 -10.99 18.66 19.82
N ILE A 122 -11.15 18.59 21.15
CA ILE A 122 -11.27 17.35 21.96
C ILE A 122 -12.01 17.71 23.27
#